data_AF-A0AA85B3B5-F1
#
_entry.id   AF-A0AA85B3B5-F1
#
_cell.length_a   1.000
_cell.length_b   1.000
_cell.length_c   1.000
_cell.angle_alpha   90.00
_cell.angle_beta   90.00
_cell.angle_gamma   90.00
#
_symmetry.space_group_name_H-M   'P 1'
#
loop_
_entity.id
_entity.type
_entity.pdbx_description
1 polymer ?
#
loop_
_entity_poly.entity_id
_entity_poly.type
_entity_poly.pdbx_seq_one_letter_code
_entity_poly.pdbx_strand_id
1 'polypeptide(L)'
;MPPESRKLDEDTLAKLESSNWQERKEVLEVISNQLKCSTLSDAICGLVTKALCQVITSDKHSMLVIRAAGVLSELAQSMNNGFTVHSERALTTCLLKFKDTKANLSLALRSATTAIVDTMSFDLALVHLQTALSTPVAKTQAEALRLLAHIFCKSNLRRELQLSQRLKISKPLLSNVAKFSQHKAPECRDACFQVFAANRIF
;
A
#
# COMPACT_ATOMS: atom_id res chain seq x y z
N MET A 1 31.10 -21.50 1.82
CA MET A 1 30.99 -20.10 2.26
C MET A 1 29.57 -19.65 2.00
N PRO A 2 28.90 -18.92 2.91
CA PRO A 2 27.62 -18.30 2.56
C PRO A 2 27.89 -17.30 1.42
N PRO A 3 26.98 -17.14 0.45
CA PRO A 3 27.14 -16.10 -0.57
C PRO A 3 27.23 -14.74 0.14
N GLU A 4 28.23 -13.94 -0.21
CA GLU A 4 28.38 -12.57 0.28
C GLU A 4 27.04 -11.85 0.06
N SER A 5 26.36 -11.54 1.16
CA SER A 5 25.16 -10.71 1.13
C SER A 5 25.56 -9.37 0.56
N ARG A 6 25.25 -9.11 -0.73
CA ARG A 6 25.38 -7.77 -1.31
C ARG A 6 24.61 -6.82 -0.41
N LYS A 7 25.33 -5.97 0.32
CA LYS A 7 24.71 -4.94 1.14
C LYS A 7 23.96 -4.00 0.19
N LEU A 8 22.70 -3.72 0.50
CA LEU A 8 21.97 -2.65 -0.15
C LEU A 8 22.60 -1.32 0.27
N ASP A 9 23.24 -0.66 -0.69
CA ASP A 9 23.85 0.66 -0.55
C ASP A 9 23.26 1.64 -1.58
N GLU A 10 23.63 2.91 -1.46
CA GLU A 10 23.15 3.97 -2.36
C GLU A 10 23.56 3.72 -3.81
N ASP A 11 24.77 3.19 -4.05
CA ASP A 11 25.27 2.87 -5.38
C ASP A 11 24.43 1.77 -6.06
N THR A 12 24.02 0.75 -5.30
CA THR A 12 23.11 -0.29 -5.81
C THR A 12 21.75 0.30 -6.14
N LEU A 13 21.22 1.20 -5.31
CA LEU A 13 19.92 1.84 -5.55
C LEU A 13 19.96 2.84 -6.71
N ALA A 14 21.08 3.54 -6.92
CA ALA A 14 21.27 4.47 -8.04
C ALA A 14 21.08 3.79 -9.41
N LYS A 15 21.38 2.48 -9.50
CA LYS A 15 21.15 1.69 -10.71
C LYS A 15 19.66 1.53 -11.07
N LEU A 16 18.72 1.86 -10.18
CA LEU A 16 17.29 1.98 -10.53
C LEU A 16 17.00 3.18 -11.45
N GLU A 17 17.95 4.08 -11.67
CA GLU A 17 17.84 5.17 -12.64
C GLU A 17 18.56 4.86 -13.97
N SER A 18 19.16 3.67 -14.09
CA SER A 18 19.84 3.24 -15.32
C SER A 18 18.90 3.28 -16.53
N SER A 19 19.43 3.65 -17.69
CA SER A 19 18.71 3.57 -18.97
C SER A 19 18.40 2.11 -19.35
N ASN A 20 19.21 1.17 -18.86
CA ASN A 20 19.06 -0.27 -19.07
C ASN A 20 18.01 -0.87 -18.14
N TRP A 21 16.86 -1.31 -18.67
CA TRP A 21 15.76 -1.84 -17.85
C TRP A 21 16.11 -3.16 -17.17
N GLN A 22 17.03 -3.94 -17.74
CA GLN A 22 17.51 -5.19 -17.15
C GLN A 22 18.30 -4.93 -15.86
N GLU A 23 19.16 -3.90 -15.84
CA GLU A 23 19.86 -3.49 -14.62
C GLU A 23 18.87 -3.07 -13.52
N ARG A 24 17.86 -2.26 -13.88
CA ARG A 24 16.81 -1.88 -12.93
C ARG A 24 16.08 -3.11 -12.38
N LYS A 25 15.78 -4.09 -13.23
CA LYS A 25 15.18 -5.37 -12.80
C LYS A 25 16.08 -6.11 -11.81
N GLU A 26 17.37 -6.24 -12.11
CA GLU A 26 18.32 -6.92 -11.24
C GLU A 26 18.39 -6.28 -9.85
N VAL A 27 18.36 -4.95 -9.76
CA VAL A 27 18.32 -4.25 -8.47
C VAL A 27 17.04 -4.58 -7.69
N LEU A 28 15.87 -4.61 -8.34
CA LEU A 28 14.63 -5.02 -7.69
C LEU A 28 14.69 -6.47 -7.16
N GLU A 29 15.36 -7.38 -7.89
CA GLU A 29 15.58 -8.75 -7.42
C GLU A 29 16.58 -8.82 -6.26
N VAL A 30 17.63 -8.00 -6.27
CA VAL A 30 18.57 -7.89 -5.13
C VAL A 30 17.85 -7.42 -3.88
N ILE A 31 16.99 -6.39 -3.98
CA ILE A 31 16.19 -5.91 -2.86
C ILE A 31 15.29 -7.03 -2.33
N SER A 32 14.51 -7.68 -3.21
CA SER A 32 13.61 -8.78 -2.83
C SER A 32 14.35 -9.93 -2.13
N ASN A 33 15.52 -10.32 -2.63
CA ASN A 33 16.31 -11.39 -2.02
C ASN A 33 16.87 -10.96 -0.66
N GLN A 34 17.27 -9.70 -0.48
CA GLN A 34 17.71 -9.21 0.82
C GLN A 34 16.59 -9.26 1.86
N LEU A 35 15.36 -8.87 1.48
CA LEU A 35 14.19 -8.89 2.36
C LEU A 35 13.79 -10.31 2.84
N LYS A 36 14.16 -11.35 2.08
CA LYS A 36 13.96 -12.75 2.48
C LYS A 36 14.99 -13.22 3.49
N CYS A 37 16.17 -12.60 3.52
CA CYS A 37 17.29 -13.01 4.37
C CYS A 37 17.33 -12.25 5.69
N SER A 38 16.99 -10.95 5.69
CA SER A 38 17.05 -10.11 6.89
C SER A 38 16.11 -8.91 6.79
N THR A 39 15.73 -8.35 7.95
CA THR A 39 15.12 -7.02 8.02
C THR A 39 16.14 -5.93 7.68
N LEU A 40 15.68 -4.82 7.12
CA LEU A 40 16.52 -3.66 6.81
C LEU A 40 16.67 -2.75 8.04
N SER A 41 17.75 -1.97 8.09
CA SER A 41 17.83 -0.85 9.02
C SER A 41 16.90 0.29 8.56
N ASP A 42 16.46 1.14 9.49
CA ASP A 42 15.54 2.25 9.18
C ASP A 42 16.10 3.19 8.09
N ALA A 43 17.40 3.48 8.13
CA ALA A 43 18.06 4.32 7.13
C ALA A 43 17.95 3.72 5.71
N ILE A 44 18.25 2.42 5.56
CA ILE A 44 18.17 1.72 4.28
C ILE A 44 16.70 1.55 3.86
N CYS A 45 15.80 1.25 4.81
CA CYS A 45 14.37 1.13 4.55
C CYS A 45 13.79 2.42 3.92
N GLY A 46 14.18 3.59 4.43
CA GLY A 46 13.78 4.88 3.88
C GLY A 46 14.26 5.10 2.44
N LEU A 47 15.52 4.76 2.14
CA LEU A 47 16.10 4.86 0.80
C LEU A 47 15.41 3.91 -0.18
N VAL A 48 15.24 2.65 0.20
CA VAL A 48 14.55 1.63 -0.61
C VAL A 48 13.11 2.06 -0.88
N THR A 49 12.37 2.52 0.14
CA THR A 49 10.98 2.96 -0.04
C THR A 49 10.88 4.12 -1.02
N LYS A 50 11.78 5.11 -0.91
CA LYS A 50 11.83 6.25 -1.84
C LYS A 50 12.08 5.78 -3.28
N ALA A 51 13.06 4.89 -3.47
CA ALA A 51 13.42 4.37 -4.78
C ALA A 51 12.28 3.54 -5.41
N LEU A 52 11.63 2.66 -4.63
CA LEU A 52 10.47 1.89 -5.09
C LEU A 52 9.30 2.79 -5.48
N CYS A 53 9.00 3.83 -4.68
CA CYS A 53 7.97 4.82 -5.02
C CYS A 53 8.28 5.50 -6.35
N GLN A 54 9.54 5.88 -6.59
CA GLN A 54 9.96 6.52 -7.85
C GLN A 54 9.82 5.59 -9.06
N VAL A 55 10.18 4.31 -8.93
CA VAL A 55 9.94 3.31 -9.99
C VAL A 55 8.45 3.17 -10.27
N ILE A 56 7.61 3.09 -9.21
CA ILE A 56 6.15 2.99 -9.35
C ILE A 56 5.57 4.21 -10.08
N THR A 57 6.03 5.41 -9.78
CA THR A 57 5.49 6.63 -10.41
C THR A 57 5.97 6.81 -11.84
N SER A 58 7.26 6.58 -12.09
CA SER A 58 7.96 7.19 -13.24
C SER A 58 8.58 6.19 -14.21
N ASP A 59 8.71 4.90 -13.88
CA ASP A 59 9.33 3.94 -14.79
C ASP A 59 8.43 3.68 -16.01
N LYS A 60 9.04 3.73 -17.20
CA LYS A 60 8.36 3.50 -18.48
C LYS A 60 8.07 2.02 -18.71
N HIS A 61 8.82 1.12 -18.10
CA HIS A 61 8.70 -0.31 -18.30
C HIS A 61 7.67 -0.90 -17.32
N SER A 62 6.46 -1.19 -17.81
CA SER A 62 5.35 -1.66 -16.97
C SER A 62 5.66 -2.87 -16.07
N MET A 63 6.47 -3.83 -16.54
CA MET A 63 6.90 -4.97 -15.72
C MET A 63 7.69 -4.54 -14.48
N LEU A 64 8.50 -3.48 -14.56
CA LEU A 64 9.29 -2.98 -13.44
C LEU A 64 8.38 -2.26 -12.43
N VAL A 65 7.38 -1.52 -12.90
CA VAL A 65 6.35 -0.91 -12.05
C VAL A 65 5.60 -2.00 -11.24
N ILE A 66 5.21 -3.10 -11.90
CA ILE A 66 4.55 -4.24 -11.25
C ILE A 66 5.50 -4.88 -10.22
N ARG A 67 6.76 -5.13 -10.61
CA ARG A 67 7.74 -5.74 -9.70
C ARG A 67 8.03 -4.86 -8.50
N ALA A 68 8.20 -3.55 -8.69
CA ALA A 68 8.44 -2.60 -7.61
C ALA A 68 7.27 -2.53 -6.62
N ALA A 69 6.02 -2.59 -7.09
CA ALA A 69 4.86 -2.73 -6.22
C ALA A 69 4.90 -4.03 -5.41
N GLY A 70 5.30 -5.15 -6.04
CA GLY A 70 5.52 -6.42 -5.35
C GLY A 70 6.59 -6.33 -4.26
N VAL A 71 7.76 -5.77 -4.57
CA VAL A 71 8.86 -5.59 -3.62
C VAL A 71 8.46 -4.63 -2.48
N LEU A 72 7.65 -3.60 -2.76
CA LEU A 72 7.11 -2.72 -1.73
C LEU A 72 6.17 -3.45 -0.77
N SER A 73 5.38 -4.41 -1.27
CA SER A 73 4.57 -5.31 -0.43
C SER A 73 5.45 -6.17 0.47
N GLU A 74 6.51 -6.79 -0.10
CA GLU A 74 7.47 -7.60 0.66
C GLU A 74 8.17 -6.76 1.75
N LEU A 75 8.55 -5.52 1.44
CA LEU A 75 9.20 -4.61 2.37
C LEU A 75 8.30 -4.27 3.56
N ALA A 76 7.06 -3.85 3.30
CA ALA A 76 6.10 -3.54 4.36
C ALA A 76 5.84 -4.74 5.28
N GLN A 77 5.72 -5.95 4.70
CA GLN A 77 5.55 -7.20 5.47
C GLN A 77 6.78 -7.54 6.32
N SER A 78 7.99 -7.38 5.78
CA SER A 78 9.23 -7.67 6.50
C SER A 78 9.44 -6.74 7.70
N MET A 79 9.07 -5.46 7.55
CA MET A 79 9.32 -4.42 8.56
C MET A 79 8.20 -4.35 9.61
N ASN A 80 6.99 -4.85 9.32
CA ASN A 80 5.81 -4.70 10.17
C ASN A 80 5.67 -3.23 10.65
N ASN A 81 5.53 -3.01 11.96
CA ASN A 81 5.39 -1.68 12.55
C ASN A 81 6.62 -0.77 12.31
N GLY A 82 7.79 -1.31 12.00
CA GLY A 82 8.97 -0.53 11.61
C GLY A 82 8.77 0.24 10.30
N PHE A 83 7.77 -0.12 9.49
CA PHE A 83 7.46 0.58 8.24
C PHE A 83 6.60 1.84 8.43
N THR A 84 6.03 2.07 9.62
CA THR A 84 5.04 3.13 9.88
C THR A 84 5.52 4.51 9.39
N VAL A 85 6.79 4.86 9.61
CA VAL A 85 7.38 6.15 9.21
C VAL A 85 7.34 6.38 7.69
N HIS A 86 7.34 5.32 6.89
CA HIS A 86 7.34 5.41 5.42
C HIS A 86 5.97 5.08 4.80
N SER A 87 5.06 4.56 5.61
CA SER A 87 3.77 4.03 5.18
C SER A 87 2.88 5.07 4.47
N GLU A 88 2.81 6.31 4.98
CA GLU A 88 2.01 7.40 4.39
C GLU A 88 2.40 7.69 2.93
N ARG A 89 3.71 7.89 2.69
CA ARG A 89 4.24 8.19 1.36
C ARG A 89 4.00 7.03 0.41
N ALA A 90 4.27 5.80 0.87
CA ALA A 90 4.11 4.59 0.08
C ALA A 90 2.64 4.36 -0.30
N LEU A 91 1.72 4.50 0.66
CA LEU A 91 0.28 4.35 0.45
C LEU A 91 -0.25 5.39 -0.55
N THR A 92 0.09 6.66 -0.34
CA THR A 92 -0.33 7.76 -1.22
C THR A 92 0.17 7.55 -2.65
N THR A 93 1.43 7.14 -2.81
CA THR A 93 2.01 6.84 -4.12
C THR A 93 1.24 5.74 -4.86
N CYS A 94 0.93 4.64 -4.16
CA CYS A 94 0.18 3.53 -4.74
C CYS A 94 -1.28 3.91 -5.07
N LEU A 95 -1.95 4.64 -4.18
CA LEU A 95 -3.33 5.10 -4.37
C LEU A 95 -3.49 6.03 -5.58
N LEU A 96 -2.53 6.94 -5.76
CA LEU A 96 -2.47 7.81 -6.94
C LEU A 96 -2.17 7.02 -8.22
N LYS A 97 -1.35 5.96 -8.13
CA LYS A 97 -1.00 5.16 -9.31
C LYS A 97 -2.21 4.42 -9.88
N PHE A 98 -3.18 4.00 -9.06
CA PHE A 98 -4.35 3.24 -9.52
C PHE A 98 -5.14 3.87 -10.66
N LYS A 99 -5.11 5.20 -10.80
CA LYS A 99 -5.82 5.95 -11.86
C LYS A 99 -5.56 5.39 -13.27
N ASP A 100 -4.32 4.93 -13.54
CA ASP A 100 -3.88 4.48 -14.86
C ASP A 100 -3.23 3.09 -14.79
N THR A 101 -4.04 2.06 -14.51
CA THR A 101 -3.50 0.69 -14.28
C THR A 101 -4.30 -0.40 -14.98
N LYS A 102 -3.57 -1.39 -15.51
CA LYS A 102 -4.12 -2.67 -16.02
C LYS A 102 -4.24 -3.69 -14.87
N ALA A 103 -4.97 -4.78 -15.10
CA ALA A 103 -5.28 -5.79 -14.08
C ALA A 103 -4.07 -6.27 -13.25
N ASN A 104 -2.96 -6.63 -13.90
CA ASN A 104 -1.76 -7.13 -13.22
C ASN A 104 -1.13 -6.09 -12.28
N LEU A 105 -1.05 -4.83 -12.72
CA LEU A 105 -0.55 -3.75 -11.88
C LEU A 105 -1.53 -3.42 -10.75
N SER A 106 -2.83 -3.47 -11.01
CA SER A 106 -3.83 -3.29 -9.95
C SER A 106 -3.73 -4.36 -8.87
N LEU A 107 -3.46 -5.62 -9.24
CA LEU A 107 -3.25 -6.71 -8.28
C LEU A 107 -2.01 -6.48 -7.42
N ALA A 108 -0.87 -6.13 -8.05
CA ALA A 108 0.38 -5.87 -7.33
C ALA A 108 0.26 -4.66 -6.39
N LEU A 109 -0.33 -3.55 -6.86
CA LEU A 109 -0.59 -2.38 -6.03
C LEU A 109 -1.54 -2.70 -4.88
N ARG A 110 -2.56 -3.55 -5.10
CA ARG A 110 -3.48 -3.95 -4.02
C ARG A 110 -2.73 -4.68 -2.91
N SER A 111 -1.91 -5.67 -3.26
CA SER A 111 -1.05 -6.36 -2.29
C SER A 111 -0.17 -5.38 -1.51
N ALA A 112 0.48 -4.44 -2.21
CA ALA A 112 1.31 -3.42 -1.58
C ALA A 112 0.51 -2.55 -0.61
N THR A 113 -0.62 -1.98 -1.05
CA THR A 113 -1.43 -1.10 -0.20
C THR A 113 -2.03 -1.82 1.01
N THR A 114 -2.41 -3.09 0.86
CA THR A 114 -2.87 -3.91 1.99
C THR A 114 -1.74 -4.10 3.00
N ALA A 115 -0.55 -4.51 2.55
CA ALA A 115 0.61 -4.67 3.41
C ALA A 115 1.01 -3.36 4.11
N ILE A 116 0.98 -2.22 3.40
CA ILE A 116 1.31 -0.90 3.96
C ILE A 116 0.28 -0.46 5.01
N VAL A 117 -1.01 -0.59 4.71
CA VAL A 117 -2.08 -0.29 5.69
C VAL A 117 -1.97 -1.21 6.89
N ASP A 118 -1.44 -2.43 6.72
CA ASP A 118 -1.26 -3.34 7.83
C ASP A 118 -0.23 -2.87 8.87
N THR A 119 0.67 -1.98 8.48
CA THR A 119 1.67 -1.36 9.37
C THR A 119 1.18 -0.06 10.01
N MET A 120 -0.01 0.44 9.64
CA MET A 120 -0.56 1.71 10.15
C MET A 120 -1.49 1.49 11.34
N SER A 121 -1.60 2.52 12.20
CA SER A 121 -2.73 2.62 13.13
C SER A 121 -4.02 2.90 12.38
N PHE A 122 -5.16 2.57 12.99
CA PHE A 122 -6.47 2.81 12.41
C PHE A 122 -6.71 4.29 12.05
N ASP A 123 -6.40 5.21 12.97
CA ASP A 123 -6.61 6.64 12.76
C ASP A 123 -5.77 7.18 11.60
N LEU A 124 -4.51 6.77 11.51
CA LEU A 124 -3.62 7.18 10.42
C LEU A 124 -4.12 6.66 9.06
N ALA A 125 -4.44 5.37 8.98
CA ALA A 125 -4.96 4.78 7.76
C ALA A 125 -6.27 5.46 7.33
N LEU A 126 -7.17 5.76 8.29
CA LEU A 126 -8.47 6.37 8.00
C LEU A 126 -8.33 7.75 7.35
N VAL A 127 -7.39 8.59 7.80
CA VAL A 127 -7.14 9.92 7.21
C VAL A 127 -6.75 9.81 5.72
N HIS A 128 -5.84 8.90 5.40
CA HIS A 128 -5.40 8.71 4.02
C HIS A 128 -6.50 8.10 3.13
N LEU A 129 -7.26 7.14 3.65
CA LEU A 129 -8.37 6.54 2.92
C LEU A 129 -9.50 7.56 2.68
N GLN A 130 -9.84 8.41 3.64
CA GLN A 130 -10.83 9.48 3.46
C GLN A 130 -10.40 10.48 2.38
N THR A 131 -9.10 10.81 2.33
CA THR A 131 -8.53 11.65 1.28
C THR A 131 -8.70 10.99 -0.09
N ALA A 132 -8.38 9.69 -0.20
CA ALA A 132 -8.53 8.93 -1.45
C ALA A 132 -9.99 8.79 -1.91
N LEU A 133 -10.94 8.62 -0.97
CA LEU A 133 -12.38 8.59 -1.24
C LEU A 133 -12.92 9.92 -1.77
N SER A 134 -12.27 11.03 -1.43
CA SER A 134 -12.66 12.38 -1.87
C SER A 134 -12.16 12.72 -3.27
N THR A 135 -11.31 11.89 -3.87
CA THR A 135 -10.85 12.07 -5.25
C THR A 135 -11.97 11.79 -6.27
N PRO A 136 -11.94 12.38 -7.48
CA PRO A 136 -12.90 12.06 -8.54
C PRO A 136 -12.59 10.74 -9.27
N VAL A 137 -11.51 10.04 -8.90
CA VAL A 137 -11.03 8.86 -9.61
C VAL A 137 -11.71 7.60 -9.05
N ALA A 138 -12.73 7.11 -9.76
CA ALA A 138 -13.52 5.94 -9.34
C ALA A 138 -12.66 4.73 -8.94
N LYS A 139 -11.58 4.45 -9.68
CA LYS A 139 -10.68 3.34 -9.38
C LYS A 139 -9.95 3.51 -8.05
N THR A 140 -9.45 4.71 -7.76
CA THR A 140 -8.81 5.03 -6.47
C THR A 140 -9.83 4.97 -5.34
N GLN A 141 -11.05 5.46 -5.54
CA GLN A 141 -12.14 5.34 -4.55
C GLN A 141 -12.48 3.88 -4.24
N ALA A 142 -12.61 3.03 -5.26
CA ALA A 142 -12.90 1.61 -5.08
C ALA A 142 -11.80 0.89 -4.27
N GLU A 143 -10.53 1.15 -4.56
CA GLU A 143 -9.43 0.55 -3.78
C GLU A 143 -9.37 1.09 -2.35
N ALA A 144 -9.66 2.38 -2.13
CA ALA A 144 -9.75 2.94 -0.79
C ALA A 144 -10.89 2.30 0.03
N LEU A 145 -12.05 2.02 -0.58
CA LEU A 145 -13.14 1.27 0.04
C LEU A 145 -12.71 -0.17 0.39
N ARG A 146 -12.01 -0.86 -0.51
CA ARG A 146 -11.51 -2.21 -0.23
C ARG A 146 -10.51 -2.25 0.92
N LEU A 147 -9.61 -1.27 1.00
CA LEU A 147 -8.69 -1.13 2.13
C LEU A 147 -9.44 -0.86 3.43
N LEU A 148 -10.50 -0.03 3.38
CA LEU A 148 -11.33 0.20 4.56
C LEU A 148 -12.03 -1.10 5.02
N ALA A 149 -12.56 -1.89 4.09
CA ALA A 149 -13.15 -3.19 4.39
C ALA A 149 -12.11 -4.15 5.01
N HIS A 150 -10.89 -4.18 4.46
CA HIS A 150 -9.78 -4.97 5.01
C HIS A 150 -9.46 -4.59 6.46
N ILE A 151 -9.34 -3.29 6.74
CA ILE A 151 -9.10 -2.79 8.10
C ILE A 151 -10.22 -3.23 9.04
N PHE A 152 -11.48 -3.16 8.63
CA PHE A 152 -12.62 -3.57 9.48
C PHE A 152 -12.63 -5.07 9.80
N CYS A 153 -12.07 -5.90 8.91
CA CYS A 153 -11.93 -7.33 9.13
C CYS A 153 -10.80 -7.69 10.11
N LYS A 154 -9.91 -6.75 10.47
CA LYS A 154 -8.83 -7.00 11.42
C LYS A 154 -9.37 -7.35 12.81
N SER A 155 -8.98 -8.52 13.32
CA SER A 155 -9.48 -9.10 14.58
C SER A 155 -9.13 -8.29 15.84
N ASN A 156 -8.11 -7.43 15.77
CA ASN A 156 -7.68 -6.54 16.84
C ASN A 156 -8.39 -5.18 16.85
N LEU A 157 -9.06 -4.75 15.78
CA LEU A 157 -9.61 -3.39 15.68
C LEU A 157 -10.58 -3.05 16.81
N ARG A 158 -11.43 -4.01 17.20
CA ARG A 158 -12.39 -3.86 18.32
C ARG A 158 -11.70 -3.71 19.67
N ARG A 159 -10.48 -4.23 19.82
CA ARG A 159 -9.65 -4.12 21.04
C ARG A 159 -8.84 -2.83 21.05
N GLU A 160 -8.41 -2.34 19.90
CA GLU A 160 -7.62 -1.11 19.77
C GLU A 160 -8.46 0.15 19.99
N LEU A 161 -9.74 0.12 19.62
CA LEU A 161 -10.64 1.27 19.75
C LEU A 161 -11.57 1.15 20.96
N GLN A 162 -11.53 2.16 21.83
CA GLN A 162 -12.50 2.30 22.92
C GLN A 162 -13.92 2.46 22.37
N LEU A 163 -14.93 2.04 23.15
CA LEU A 163 -16.34 2.12 22.72
C LEU A 163 -16.76 3.55 22.30
N SER A 164 -16.30 4.57 23.03
CA SER A 164 -16.56 5.98 22.72
C SER A 164 -15.99 6.39 21.35
N GLN A 165 -14.78 5.94 20.99
CA GLN A 165 -14.16 6.19 19.69
C GLN A 165 -14.91 5.48 18.56
N ARG A 166 -15.29 4.21 18.79
CA ARG A 166 -16.07 3.42 17.84
C ARG A 166 -17.41 4.09 17.49
N LEU A 167 -18.12 4.60 18.49
CA LEU A 167 -19.38 5.31 18.28
C LEU A 167 -19.18 6.64 17.54
N LYS A 168 -18.11 7.39 17.86
CA LYS A 168 -17.79 8.66 17.19
C LYS A 168 -17.43 8.48 15.71
N ILE A 169 -16.69 7.42 15.37
CA ILE A 169 -16.17 7.21 14.01
C ILE A 169 -17.20 6.51 13.11
N SER A 170 -17.92 5.53 13.65
CA SER A 170 -18.81 4.66 12.85
C SER A 170 -19.89 5.43 12.08
N LYS A 171 -20.68 6.29 12.75
CA LYS A 171 -21.80 6.97 12.10
C LYS A 171 -21.35 7.92 10.97
N PRO A 172 -20.38 8.84 11.17
CA PRO A 172 -19.89 9.70 10.09
C PRO A 172 -19.23 8.91 8.96
N LEU A 173 -18.42 7.90 9.28
CA LEU A 173 -17.71 7.10 8.30
C LEU A 173 -18.67 6.29 7.42
N LEU A 174 -19.61 5.57 8.03
CA LEU A 174 -20.59 4.76 7.29
C LEU A 174 -21.53 5.63 6.46
N SER A 175 -21.92 6.81 6.97
CA SER A 175 -22.71 7.78 6.18
C SER A 175 -21.94 8.23 4.93
N ASN A 176 -20.65 8.56 5.07
CA ASN A 176 -19.81 8.94 3.94
C ASN A 176 -19.58 7.77 2.96
N VAL A 177 -19.49 6.53 3.45
CA VAL A 177 -19.38 5.33 2.61
C VAL A 177 -20.69 5.01 1.90
N ALA A 178 -21.85 5.25 2.51
CA ALA A 178 -23.16 4.91 1.96
C ALA A 178 -23.47 5.58 0.62
N LYS A 179 -22.92 6.78 0.36
CA LYS A 179 -23.06 7.43 -0.95
C LYS A 179 -22.49 6.59 -2.10
N PHE A 180 -21.53 5.70 -1.82
CA PHE A 180 -20.93 4.83 -2.84
C PHE A 180 -21.81 3.63 -3.23
N SER A 181 -22.85 3.31 -2.46
CA SER A 181 -23.81 2.25 -2.81
C SER A 181 -24.56 2.53 -4.12
N GLN A 182 -24.66 3.81 -4.48
CA GLN A 182 -25.30 4.31 -5.72
C GLN A 182 -24.28 4.88 -6.71
N HIS A 183 -22.99 4.58 -6.54
CA HIS A 183 -21.94 5.09 -7.42
C HIS A 183 -22.10 4.56 -8.85
N LYS A 184 -21.74 5.37 -9.86
CA LYS A 184 -21.86 4.99 -11.29
C LYS A 184 -21.02 3.75 -11.62
N ALA A 185 -19.78 3.72 -11.16
CA ALA A 185 -18.87 2.59 -11.34
C ALA A 185 -19.27 1.38 -10.46
N PRO A 186 -19.45 0.17 -11.03
CA PRO A 186 -19.82 -1.03 -10.27
C PRO A 186 -18.81 -1.40 -9.19
N GLU A 187 -17.51 -1.22 -9.46
CA GLU A 187 -16.44 -1.60 -8.53
C GLU A 187 -16.50 -0.80 -7.23
N CYS A 188 -16.97 0.46 -7.29
CA CYS A 188 -17.20 1.28 -6.10
C CYS A 188 -18.40 0.77 -5.28
N ARG A 189 -19.48 0.32 -5.95
CA ARG A 189 -20.64 -0.24 -5.27
C ARG A 189 -20.28 -1.55 -4.57
N ASP A 190 -19.59 -2.44 -5.28
CA ASP A 190 -19.15 -3.73 -4.74
C ASP A 190 -18.23 -3.54 -3.54
N ALA A 191 -17.24 -2.64 -3.65
CA ALA A 191 -16.35 -2.32 -2.55
C ALA A 191 -17.09 -1.66 -1.37
N CYS A 192 -18.09 -0.82 -1.63
CA CYS A 192 -18.95 -0.24 -0.59
C CYS A 192 -19.71 -1.32 0.19
N PHE A 193 -20.31 -2.28 -0.51
CA PHE A 193 -21.01 -3.39 0.15
C PHE A 193 -20.05 -4.30 0.93
N GLN A 194 -18.82 -4.48 0.46
CA GLN A 194 -17.77 -5.16 1.23
C GLN A 194 -17.46 -4.43 2.53
N VAL A 195 -17.39 -3.09 2.54
CA VAL A 195 -17.19 -2.32 3.79
C VAL A 195 -18.35 -2.57 4.76
N PHE A 196 -19.59 -2.57 4.29
CA PHE A 196 -20.74 -2.83 5.15
C PHE A 196 -20.75 -4.25 5.72
N ALA A 197 -20.43 -5.25 4.91
CA ALA A 197 -20.32 -6.63 5.37
C ALA A 197 -19.15 -6.86 6.33
N ALA A 198 -18.04 -6.14 6.13
CA ALA A 198 -16.84 -6.24 6.95
C ALA A 198 -16.95 -5.50 8.29
N ASN A 199 -17.94 -4.63 8.46
CA ASN A 199 -18.05 -3.77 9.63
C ASN A 199 -18.31 -4.57 10.92
N ARG A 200 -17.22 -4.97 11.58
CA ARG A 200 -17.18 -5.64 12.88
C ARG A 200 -16.74 -4.71 14.01
N ILE A 201 -16.82 -3.40 13.78
CA ILE A 201 -16.44 -2.40 14.79
C ILE A 201 -17.38 -2.51 16.01
N PHE A 202 -18.61 -2.98 15.85
CA PHE A 202 -19.58 -3.12 16.94
C PHE A 202 -19.35 -4.35 17.80
#